data_AF-A0AAD0W9Q2-F1
#
_entry.id   AF-A0AAD0W9Q2-F1
#
_cell.length_a   1.000
_cell.length_b   1.000
_cell.length_c   1.000
_cell.angle_alpha   90.00
_cell.angle_beta   90.00
_cell.angle_gamma   90.00
#
_symmetry.space_group_name_H-M   'P 1'
#
loop_
_entity.id
_entity.type
_entity.pdbx_description
1 polymer ?
#
loop_
_entity_poly.entity_id
_entity_poly.type
_entity_poly.pdbx_seq_one_letter_code
_entity_poly.pdbx_strand_id
1 'polypeptide(L)'
;MARIPTYKALLKFFNERSADVKIHFAHLPKLINEKLPYEIAIAYVFLKIEQAQNRALYGGVVKIHRGNADFTKRIMNFQHLTRDGFKAIYKNVFGHAISEATSDKLKEAEKSRDKVIHGKSVTDNDLREAIADVLEYAELFNSEVNSVAGFKPFADMRGFKGKADSLDIRTTKWLMRGLGFGIKA
;
A
#
# COMPACT_ATOMS: atom_id res chain seq x y z
N MET A 1 -1.42 -13.69 16.31
CA MET A 1 -1.45 -13.97 14.86
C MET A 1 -1.96 -15.39 14.64
N ALA A 2 -2.81 -15.60 13.63
CA ALA A 2 -3.16 -16.94 13.21
C ALA A 2 -1.97 -17.54 12.46
N ARG A 3 -1.45 -18.68 12.92
CA ARG A 3 -0.37 -19.38 12.21
C ARG A 3 -0.89 -19.87 10.85
N ILE A 4 -0.06 -19.75 9.82
CA ILE A 4 -0.41 -20.17 8.45
C ILE A 4 0.45 -21.38 8.05
N PRO A 5 0.17 -22.57 8.60
CA PRO A 5 1.04 -23.74 8.47
C PRO A 5 1.09 -24.29 7.05
N THR A 6 0.08 -24.02 6.22
CA THR A 6 -0.05 -24.62 4.89
C THR A 6 -0.50 -23.61 3.84
N TYR A 7 -0.21 -23.91 2.58
CA TYR A 7 -0.68 -23.11 1.44
C TYR A 7 -2.22 -23.04 1.40
N LYS A 8 -2.92 -24.13 1.76
CA LYS A 8 -4.39 -24.16 1.85
C LYS A 8 -4.92 -23.20 2.91
N ALA A 9 -4.23 -23.10 4.06
CA ALA A 9 -4.58 -22.13 5.09
C ALA A 9 -4.41 -20.69 4.58
N LEU A 10 -3.32 -20.40 3.85
CA LEU A 10 -3.09 -19.08 3.26
C LEU A 10 -4.16 -18.72 2.22
N LEU A 11 -4.53 -19.66 1.35
CA LEU A 11 -5.61 -19.46 0.38
C LEU A 11 -6.95 -19.21 1.06
N LYS A 12 -7.28 -19.97 2.10
CA LYS A 12 -8.50 -19.75 2.88
C LYS A 12 -8.50 -18.34 3.47
N PHE A 13 -7.38 -17.95 4.10
CA PHE A 13 -7.21 -16.62 4.67
C PHE A 13 -7.38 -15.50 3.63
N PHE A 14 -6.82 -15.68 2.43
CA PHE A 14 -7.01 -14.78 1.29
C PHE A 14 -8.48 -14.68 0.85
N ASN A 15 -9.17 -15.82 0.73
CA ASN A 15 -10.56 -15.86 0.27
C ASN A 15 -11.54 -15.15 1.24
N GLU A 16 -11.20 -15.13 2.53
CA GLU A 16 -11.92 -14.41 3.58
C GLU A 16 -11.68 -12.89 3.56
N ARG A 17 -10.74 -12.38 2.75
CA ARG A 17 -10.54 -10.93 2.57
C ARG A 17 -11.68 -10.31 1.76
N SER A 18 -11.79 -8.98 1.87
CA SER A 18 -12.73 -8.17 1.10
C SER A 18 -12.53 -8.34 -0.41
N ALA A 19 -13.59 -8.06 -1.18
CA ALA A 19 -13.52 -8.10 -2.63
C ALA A 19 -12.43 -7.15 -3.18
N ASP A 20 -12.29 -5.98 -2.57
CA ASP A 20 -11.27 -4.97 -2.92
C ASP A 20 -9.86 -5.56 -2.85
N VAL A 21 -9.50 -6.12 -1.69
CA VAL A 21 -8.18 -6.74 -1.47
C VAL A 21 -7.98 -7.93 -2.41
N LYS A 22 -9.00 -8.77 -2.60
CA LYS A 22 -8.90 -9.91 -3.53
C LYS A 22 -8.64 -9.48 -4.97
N ILE A 23 -9.30 -8.42 -5.45
CA ILE A 23 -9.08 -7.87 -6.79
C ILE A 23 -7.67 -7.29 -6.92
N HIS A 24 -7.21 -6.51 -5.94
CA HIS A 24 -5.88 -5.90 -5.99
C HIS A 24 -4.75 -6.92 -5.99
N PHE A 25 -4.95 -8.04 -5.29
CA PHE A 25 -4.02 -9.17 -5.21
C PHE A 25 -4.43 -10.37 -6.08
N ALA A 26 -5.16 -10.17 -7.19
CA ALA A 26 -5.76 -11.24 -8.00
C ALA A 26 -4.80 -12.35 -8.47
N HIS A 27 -3.50 -12.09 -8.62
CA HIS A 27 -2.52 -13.10 -9.03
C HIS A 27 -1.96 -13.95 -7.87
N LEU A 28 -2.16 -13.52 -6.62
CA LEU A 28 -1.60 -14.20 -5.44
C LEU A 28 -2.03 -15.69 -5.35
N PRO A 29 -3.29 -16.08 -5.60
CA PRO A 29 -3.68 -17.49 -5.56
C PRO A 29 -2.90 -18.37 -6.54
N LYS A 30 -2.58 -17.86 -7.74
CA LYS A 30 -1.79 -18.60 -8.73
C LYS A 30 -0.35 -18.76 -8.26
N LEU A 31 0.24 -17.68 -7.74
CA LEU A 31 1.61 -17.69 -7.21
C LEU A 31 1.79 -18.68 -6.05
N ILE A 32 0.76 -18.89 -5.23
CA ILE A 32 0.80 -19.84 -4.12
C ILE A 32 0.53 -21.29 -4.58
N ASN A 33 -0.31 -21.50 -5.60
CA ASN A 33 -0.77 -22.83 -6.01
C ASN A 33 0.14 -23.56 -6.99
N GLU A 34 0.87 -22.84 -7.85
CA GLU A 34 1.65 -23.43 -8.93
C GLU A 34 3.01 -24.02 -8.46
N LYS A 35 3.16 -24.28 -7.16
CA LYS A 35 4.42 -24.72 -6.52
C LYS A 35 5.62 -23.82 -6.84
N LEU A 36 5.36 -22.54 -7.09
CA LEU A 36 6.39 -21.53 -7.24
C LEU A 36 7.01 -21.21 -5.87
N PRO A 37 8.29 -20.79 -5.82
CA PRO A 37 8.92 -20.31 -4.60
C PRO A 37 8.13 -19.14 -3.98
N TYR A 38 7.92 -19.18 -2.66
CA TYR A 38 7.16 -18.15 -1.94
C TYR A 38 7.80 -16.76 -2.01
N GLU A 39 9.09 -16.69 -2.31
CA GLU A 39 9.84 -15.46 -2.57
C GLU A 39 9.23 -14.65 -3.72
N ILE A 40 8.70 -15.32 -4.76
CA ILE A 40 8.01 -14.67 -5.87
C ILE A 40 6.69 -14.05 -5.38
N ALA A 41 5.94 -14.79 -4.55
CA ALA A 41 4.71 -14.29 -3.95
C ALA A 41 4.98 -13.10 -3.03
N ILE A 42 6.06 -13.14 -2.25
CA ILE A 42 6.52 -12.03 -1.40
C ILE A 42 6.86 -10.80 -2.24
N ALA A 43 7.69 -10.95 -3.27
CA ALA A 43 8.03 -9.83 -4.16
C ALA A 43 6.78 -9.20 -4.78
N TYR A 44 5.83 -10.03 -5.22
CA TYR A 44 4.55 -9.57 -5.77
C TYR A 44 3.72 -8.77 -4.75
N VAL A 45 3.54 -9.28 -3.53
CA VAL A 45 2.68 -8.59 -2.54
C VAL A 45 3.31 -7.28 -2.08
N PHE A 46 4.63 -7.20 -1.97
CA PHE A 46 5.32 -5.94 -1.63
C PHE A 46 5.26 -4.91 -2.75
N LEU A 47 5.38 -5.33 -4.02
CA LEU A 47 5.09 -4.46 -5.16
C LEU A 47 3.66 -3.89 -5.09
N LYS A 48 2.69 -4.72 -4.71
CA LYS A 48 1.29 -4.30 -4.56
C LYS A 48 1.06 -3.35 -3.39
N ILE A 49 1.81 -3.49 -2.30
CA ILE A 49 1.82 -2.52 -1.20
C ILE A 49 2.34 -1.17 -1.69
N GLU A 50 3.49 -1.13 -2.36
CA GLU A 50 4.08 0.11 -2.86
C GLU A 50 3.13 0.83 -3.84
N GLN A 51 2.45 0.07 -4.70
CA GLN A 51 1.40 0.60 -5.57
C GLN A 51 0.25 1.22 -4.76
N ALA A 52 -0.24 0.54 -3.73
CA ALA A 52 -1.33 1.05 -2.89
C ALA A 52 -0.91 2.27 -2.05
N GLN A 53 0.32 2.30 -1.54
CA GLN A 53 0.87 3.45 -0.81
C GLN A 53 0.99 4.69 -1.71
N ASN A 54 1.47 4.51 -2.94
CA ASN A 54 1.48 5.58 -3.95
C ASN A 54 0.05 6.07 -4.26
N ARG A 55 -0.89 5.13 -4.43
CA ARG A 55 -2.31 5.44 -4.64
C ARG A 55 -2.93 6.20 -3.48
N ALA A 56 -2.56 5.88 -2.24
CA ALA A 56 -3.01 6.60 -1.05
C ALA A 56 -2.52 8.05 -1.05
N LEU A 57 -1.23 8.28 -1.29
CA LEU A 57 -0.67 9.64 -1.34
C LEU A 57 -1.27 10.46 -2.48
N TYR A 58 -1.33 9.89 -3.69
CA TYR A 58 -2.01 10.50 -4.83
C TYR A 58 -3.46 10.87 -4.49
N GLY A 59 -4.19 9.90 -3.94
CA GLY A 59 -5.58 10.07 -3.60
C GLY A 59 -5.79 11.15 -2.55
N GLY A 60 -4.95 11.18 -1.51
CA GLY A 60 -4.99 12.20 -0.46
C GLY A 60 -4.73 13.60 -1.01
N VAL A 61 -3.70 13.79 -1.84
CA VAL A 61 -3.42 15.09 -2.47
C VAL A 61 -4.58 15.57 -3.33
N VAL A 62 -5.16 14.70 -4.16
CA VAL A 62 -6.23 15.08 -5.09
C VAL A 62 -7.58 15.25 -4.40
N LYS A 63 -7.91 14.41 -3.41
CA LYS A 63 -9.22 14.38 -2.74
C LYS A 63 -9.30 15.37 -1.58
N ILE A 64 -8.30 15.36 -0.70
CA ILE A 64 -8.30 16.16 0.53
C ILE A 64 -7.85 17.58 0.21
N HIS A 65 -6.73 17.70 -0.51
CA HIS A 65 -6.08 18.98 -0.78
C HIS A 65 -6.42 19.58 -2.14
N ARG A 66 -7.32 18.92 -2.90
CA ARG A 66 -7.79 19.37 -4.23
C ARG A 66 -6.66 19.61 -5.23
N GLY A 67 -5.53 18.92 -5.09
CA GLY A 67 -4.40 19.06 -5.99
C GLY A 67 -4.77 18.71 -7.44
N ASN A 68 -4.11 19.38 -8.39
CA ASN A 68 -4.24 19.05 -9.80
C ASN A 68 -3.82 17.59 -10.05
N ALA A 69 -4.72 16.79 -10.62
CA ALA A 69 -4.54 15.34 -10.73
C ALA A 69 -3.37 14.96 -11.66
N ASP A 70 -3.27 15.60 -12.82
CA ASP A 70 -2.22 15.28 -13.80
C ASP A 70 -0.84 15.68 -13.29
N PHE A 71 -0.74 16.85 -12.65
CA PHE A 71 0.50 17.28 -12.03
C PHE A 71 0.89 16.35 -10.86
N THR A 72 -0.06 16.03 -9.98
CA THR A 72 0.17 15.12 -8.85
C THR A 72 0.66 13.76 -9.35
N LYS A 73 0.00 13.19 -10.37
CA LYS A 73 0.39 11.91 -10.97
C LYS A 73 1.82 11.94 -11.51
N ARG A 74 2.22 13.03 -12.18
CA ARG A 74 3.60 13.19 -12.66
C ARG A 74 4.60 13.18 -11.50
N ILE A 75 4.36 13.96 -10.46
CA ILE A 75 5.27 14.01 -9.30
C ILE A 75 5.36 12.65 -8.61
N MET A 76 4.24 11.96 -8.41
CA MET A 76 4.23 10.61 -7.80
C MET A 76 5.11 9.62 -8.56
N ASN A 77 5.12 9.66 -9.90
CA ASN A 77 5.94 8.76 -10.72
C ASN A 77 7.45 8.97 -10.56
N PHE A 78 7.89 10.18 -10.20
CA PHE A 78 9.32 10.50 -9.99
C PHE A 78 9.73 10.49 -8.52
N GLN A 79 8.76 10.38 -7.62
CA GLN A 79 9.03 10.35 -6.19
C GLN A 79 9.63 9.00 -5.82
N HIS A 80 10.89 9.01 -5.37
CA HIS A 80 11.44 7.85 -4.70
C HIS A 80 10.93 7.81 -3.26
N LEU A 81 10.07 6.83 -2.96
CA LEU A 81 9.47 6.64 -1.63
C LEU A 81 10.26 5.58 -0.86
N THR A 82 11.06 6.02 0.11
CA THR A 82 11.56 5.14 1.17
C THR A 82 10.44 4.86 2.18
N ARG A 83 10.59 3.83 3.02
CA ARG A 83 9.60 3.50 4.07
C ARG A 83 9.32 4.68 4.99
N ASP A 84 10.37 5.31 5.50
CA ASP A 84 10.24 6.47 6.39
C ASP A 84 9.72 7.71 5.65
N GLY A 85 10.17 7.90 4.41
CA GLY A 85 9.67 8.96 3.53
C GLY A 85 8.16 8.84 3.29
N PHE A 86 7.67 7.62 3.06
CA PHE A 86 6.24 7.36 2.92
C PHE A 86 5.48 7.73 4.20
N LYS A 87 5.93 7.27 5.38
CA LYS A 87 5.26 7.59 6.66
C LYS A 87 5.22 9.09 6.93
N ALA A 88 6.30 9.80 6.65
CA ALA A 88 6.39 11.25 6.81
C ALA A 88 5.40 11.98 5.89
N ILE A 89 5.40 11.66 4.58
CA ILE A 89 4.49 12.28 3.61
C ILE A 89 3.04 11.89 3.93
N TYR A 90 2.77 10.64 4.29
CA TYR A 90 1.44 10.19 4.70
C TYR A 90 0.90 11.05 5.85
N LYS A 91 1.70 11.25 6.90
CA LYS A 91 1.31 12.09 8.04
C LYS A 91 0.98 13.51 7.61
N ASN A 92 1.75 14.09 6.69
CA ASN A 92 1.48 15.43 6.18
C ASN A 92 0.20 15.49 5.33
N VAL A 93 -0.06 14.47 4.50
CA VAL A 93 -1.22 14.40 3.62
C VAL A 93 -2.51 14.16 4.39
N PHE A 94 -2.51 13.24 5.36
CA PHE A 94 -3.71 12.81 6.08
C PHE A 94 -3.87 13.48 7.45
N GLY A 95 -2.86 14.22 7.92
CA GLY A 95 -2.87 14.93 9.20
C GLY A 95 -2.62 14.06 10.43
N HIS A 96 -2.46 12.74 10.26
CA HIS A 96 -2.16 11.80 11.33
C HIS A 96 -1.24 10.67 10.83
N ALA A 97 -0.53 10.02 11.75
CA ALA A 97 0.25 8.83 11.43
C ALA A 97 -0.66 7.63 11.13
N ILE A 98 -0.14 6.67 10.37
CA ILE A 98 -0.75 5.33 10.27
C ILE A 98 -0.80 4.74 11.68
N SER A 99 -1.88 4.05 12.04
CA SER A 99 -1.98 3.47 13.37
C SER A 99 -0.86 2.44 13.62
N GLU A 100 -0.47 2.27 14.88
CA GLU A 100 0.55 1.31 15.27
C GLU A 100 0.13 -0.12 14.88
N ALA A 101 -1.14 -0.49 15.12
CA ALA A 101 -1.69 -1.78 14.73
C ALA A 101 -1.52 -2.07 13.23
N THR A 102 -1.75 -1.09 12.36
CA THR A 102 -1.55 -1.23 10.91
C THR A 102 -0.06 -1.26 10.55
N SER A 103 0.74 -0.34 11.12
CA SER A 103 2.18 -0.28 10.84
C SER A 103 2.91 -1.56 11.27
N ASP A 104 2.49 -2.18 12.37
CA ASP A 104 3.13 -3.38 12.90
C ASP A 104 2.95 -4.59 11.98
N LYS A 105 1.78 -4.73 11.34
CA LYS A 105 1.55 -5.77 10.33
C LYS A 105 2.55 -5.69 9.18
N LEU A 106 2.73 -4.49 8.65
CA LEU A 106 3.69 -4.29 7.57
C LEU A 106 5.14 -4.53 8.07
N LYS A 107 5.47 -4.06 9.26
CA LYS A 107 6.81 -4.20 9.86
C LYS A 107 7.20 -5.66 10.08
N GLU A 108 6.28 -6.51 10.55
CA GLU A 108 6.55 -7.94 10.71
C GLU A 108 6.77 -8.61 9.35
N ALA A 109 5.93 -8.34 8.36
CA ALA A 109 6.11 -8.87 7.01
C ALA A 109 7.44 -8.42 6.36
N GLU A 110 7.85 -7.17 6.60
CA GLU A 110 9.09 -6.61 6.08
C GLU A 110 10.33 -7.37 6.56
N LYS A 111 10.33 -7.91 7.79
CA LYS A 111 11.45 -8.71 8.31
C LYS A 111 11.71 -9.93 7.44
N SER A 112 10.65 -10.64 7.03
CA SER A 112 10.77 -11.81 6.14
C SER A 112 11.23 -11.39 4.76
N ARG A 113 10.67 -10.30 4.21
CA ARG A 113 11.08 -9.76 2.91
C ARG A 113 12.54 -9.34 2.87
N ASP A 114 13.02 -8.67 3.91
CA ASP A 114 14.41 -8.18 3.97
C ASP A 114 15.39 -9.35 4.05
N LYS A 115 15.06 -10.40 4.81
CA LYS A 115 15.85 -11.64 4.80
C LYS A 115 15.92 -12.25 3.39
N VAL A 116 14.80 -12.36 2.69
CA VAL A 116 14.74 -12.89 1.31
C VAL A 116 15.59 -12.06 0.35
N ILE A 117 15.47 -10.73 0.37
CA ILE A 117 16.26 -9.83 -0.50
C ILE A 117 17.77 -9.97 -0.22
N HIS A 118 18.14 -10.14 1.04
CA HIS A 118 19.54 -10.35 1.44
C HIS A 118 20.03 -11.80 1.20
N GLY A 119 19.27 -12.64 0.51
CA GLY A 119 19.65 -14.02 0.18
C GLY A 119 19.69 -14.96 1.38
N LYS A 120 19.08 -14.58 2.50
CA LYS A 120 19.00 -15.43 3.70
C LYS A 120 17.85 -16.42 3.53
N SER A 121 18.06 -17.65 3.97
CA SER A 121 17.00 -18.65 4.02
C SER A 121 15.92 -18.25 5.03
N VAL A 122 14.67 -18.30 4.58
CA VAL A 122 13.46 -18.08 5.38
C VAL A 122 12.58 -19.30 5.21
N THR A 123 11.91 -19.74 6.26
CA THR A 123 11.04 -20.91 6.14
C THR A 123 9.78 -20.54 5.35
N ASP A 124 9.23 -21.48 4.59
CA ASP A 124 7.96 -21.27 3.90
C ASP A 124 6.83 -20.86 4.87
N ASN A 125 6.90 -21.30 6.13
CA ASN A 125 5.92 -20.90 7.14
C ASN A 125 5.99 -19.40 7.42
N ASP A 126 7.19 -18.87 7.64
CA ASP A 126 7.40 -17.44 7.89
C ASP A 126 7.03 -16.59 6.66
N LEU A 127 7.24 -17.12 5.44
CA LEU A 127 6.84 -16.44 4.21
C LEU A 127 5.32 -16.41 4.05
N ARG A 128 4.62 -17.52 4.38
CA ARG A 128 3.15 -17.54 4.38
C ARG A 128 2.57 -16.60 5.43
N GLU A 129 3.16 -16.54 6.61
CA GLU A 129 2.76 -15.61 7.68
C GLU A 129 2.98 -14.15 7.25
N ALA A 130 4.13 -13.82 6.65
CA ALA A 130 4.38 -12.49 6.10
C ALA A 130 3.37 -12.10 5.01
N ILE A 131 2.96 -13.02 4.13
CA ILE A 131 1.91 -12.74 3.14
C ILE A 131 0.57 -12.47 3.84
N ALA A 132 0.22 -13.23 4.87
CA ALA A 132 -1.01 -13.00 5.63
C ALA A 132 -1.01 -11.64 6.34
N ASP A 133 0.12 -11.24 6.92
CA ASP A 133 0.29 -9.92 7.53
C ASP A 133 0.14 -8.79 6.50
N VAL A 134 0.63 -8.96 5.27
CA VAL A 134 0.39 -8.00 4.18
C VAL A 134 -1.09 -7.89 3.82
N LEU A 135 -1.81 -9.01 3.77
CA LEU A 135 -3.25 -8.99 3.48
C LEU A 135 -4.04 -8.32 4.61
N GLU A 136 -3.64 -8.50 5.87
CA GLU A 136 -4.25 -7.83 7.01
C GLU A 136 -3.91 -6.33 7.03
N TYR A 137 -2.66 -5.96 6.74
CA TYR A 137 -2.26 -4.57 6.52
C TYR A 137 -3.15 -3.89 5.46
N ALA A 138 -3.44 -4.58 4.35
CA ALA A 138 -4.26 -4.03 3.28
C ALA A 138 -5.69 -3.69 3.73
N GLU A 139 -6.32 -4.54 4.55
CA GLU A 139 -7.66 -4.30 5.09
C GLU A 139 -7.67 -3.13 6.09
N LEU A 140 -6.71 -3.13 7.02
CA LEU A 140 -6.61 -2.08 8.03
C LEU A 140 -6.29 -0.73 7.38
N PHE A 141 -5.35 -0.69 6.45
CA PHE A 141 -4.97 0.52 5.74
C PHE A 141 -6.10 1.06 4.85
N ASN A 142 -6.86 0.19 4.18
CA ASN A 142 -8.09 0.59 3.49
C ASN A 142 -9.08 1.25 4.44
N SER A 143 -9.28 0.67 5.63
CA SER A 143 -10.23 1.17 6.61
C SER A 143 -9.82 2.55 7.15
N GLU A 144 -8.52 2.72 7.44
CA GLU A 144 -7.95 4.01 7.88
C GLU A 144 -8.03 5.10 6.82
N VAL A 145 -7.64 4.81 5.57
CA VAL A 145 -7.69 5.83 4.52
C VAL A 145 -9.15 6.17 4.16
N ASN A 146 -10.04 5.19 4.19
CA ASN A 146 -11.44 5.40 3.89
C ASN A 146 -12.15 6.25 4.95
N SER A 147 -11.82 6.10 6.24
CA SER A 147 -12.43 6.90 7.30
C SER A 147 -12.08 8.39 7.18
N VAL A 148 -10.91 8.72 6.62
CA VAL A 148 -10.43 10.10 6.48
C VAL A 148 -10.79 10.71 5.13
N ALA A 149 -10.63 9.95 4.04
CA ALA A 149 -10.71 10.49 2.68
C ALA A 149 -11.81 9.87 1.81
N GLY A 150 -12.52 8.86 2.31
CA GLY A 150 -13.64 8.21 1.62
C GLY A 150 -13.24 7.39 0.38
N PHE A 151 -11.99 6.92 0.32
CA PHE A 151 -11.53 5.99 -0.71
C PHE A 151 -10.62 4.91 -0.12
N LYS A 152 -10.43 3.82 -0.86
CA LYS A 152 -9.64 2.66 -0.43
C LYS A 152 -8.46 2.43 -1.39
N PRO A 153 -7.20 2.54 -0.94
CA PRO A 153 -6.02 2.39 -1.80
C PRO A 153 -5.85 1.01 -2.44
N PHE A 154 -6.33 -0.04 -1.78
CA PHE A 154 -6.34 -1.42 -2.29
C PHE A 154 -7.67 -1.77 -3.00
N ALA A 155 -8.55 -0.81 -3.28
CA ALA A 155 -9.77 -1.02 -4.06
C ALA A 155 -9.64 -0.43 -5.46
N ASP A 156 -10.75 -0.35 -6.20
CA ASP A 156 -10.84 0.50 -7.38
C ASP A 156 -10.86 1.99 -6.97
N MET A 157 -10.05 2.82 -7.64
CA MET A 157 -10.00 4.27 -7.40
C MET A 157 -10.76 5.08 -8.46
N ARG A 158 -11.47 4.46 -9.40
CA ARG A 158 -12.31 5.22 -10.34
C ARG A 158 -13.37 6.01 -9.59
N GLY A 159 -13.57 7.27 -9.96
CA GLY A 159 -14.57 8.15 -9.36
C GLY A 159 -14.28 8.62 -7.93
N PHE A 160 -13.09 8.34 -7.37
CA PHE A 160 -12.77 8.74 -5.99
C PHE A 160 -12.79 10.27 -5.80
N LYS A 161 -12.40 11.02 -6.83
CA LYS A 161 -12.42 12.48 -6.86
C LYS A 161 -13.86 12.95 -7.01
N GLY A 162 -14.36 13.64 -5.98
CA GLY A 162 -15.72 14.21 -6.00
C GLY A 162 -15.83 15.40 -6.95
N LYS A 163 -16.94 16.14 -6.87
CA LYS A 163 -17.24 17.28 -7.75
C LYS A 163 -16.42 18.56 -7.48
N ALA A 164 -15.52 18.55 -6.49
CA ALA A 164 -14.78 19.74 -6.12
C ALA A 164 -13.74 20.14 -7.19
N ASP A 165 -13.67 21.44 -7.47
CA ASP A 165 -12.68 21.99 -8.39
C ASP A 165 -11.27 21.79 -7.86
N SER A 166 -10.35 21.55 -8.79
CA SER A 166 -8.94 21.38 -8.47
C SER A 166 -8.22 22.71 -8.44
N LEU A 167 -7.22 22.80 -7.58
CA LEU A 167 -6.25 23.86 -7.61
C LEU A 167 -5.52 23.87 -8.96
N ASP A 168 -5.07 25.04 -9.37
CA ASP A 168 -4.21 25.18 -10.53
C ASP A 168 -2.84 24.51 -10.28
N ILE A 169 -2.06 24.35 -11.34
CA ILE A 169 -0.76 23.66 -11.29
C ILE A 169 0.24 24.40 -10.39
N ARG A 170 0.27 25.73 -10.41
CA ARG A 170 1.23 26.52 -9.63
C ARG A 170 0.95 26.39 -8.14
N THR A 171 -0.32 26.48 -7.75
CA THR A 171 -0.73 26.27 -6.35
C THR A 171 -0.49 24.82 -5.92
N THR A 172 -0.79 23.85 -6.78
CA THR A 172 -0.51 22.42 -6.50
C THR A 172 0.99 22.17 -6.30
N LYS A 173 1.87 22.83 -7.06
CA LYS A 173 3.33 22.73 -6.87
C LYS A 173 3.76 23.14 -5.46
N TRP A 174 3.25 24.26 -4.96
CA TRP A 174 3.56 24.74 -3.61
C TRP A 174 2.97 23.85 -2.53
N LEU A 175 1.71 23.42 -2.70
CA LEU A 175 1.06 22.45 -1.82
C LEU A 175 1.90 21.18 -1.68
N MET A 176 2.26 20.54 -2.79
CA MET A 176 3.02 19.30 -2.76
C MET A 176 4.42 19.48 -2.14
N ARG A 177 5.08 20.63 -2.35
CA ARG A 177 6.34 20.94 -1.63
C ARG A 177 6.11 21.02 -0.13
N GLY A 178 5.06 21.72 0.31
CA GLY A 178 4.69 21.83 1.72
C GLY A 178 4.35 20.49 2.37
N LEU A 179 3.77 19.56 1.60
CA LEU A 179 3.48 18.19 2.05
C LEU A 179 4.73 17.29 2.12
N GLY A 180 5.87 17.75 1.62
CA GLY A 180 7.15 17.03 1.68
C GLY A 180 7.50 16.22 0.42
N PHE A 181 6.81 16.44 -0.71
CA PHE A 181 7.19 15.81 -1.98
C PHE A 181 8.45 16.44 -2.57
N GLY A 182 9.31 15.60 -3.16
CA GLY A 182 10.57 16.01 -3.80
C GLY A 182 10.33 16.64 -5.16
N ILE A 183 9.90 17.91 -5.20
CA ILE A 183 9.67 18.62 -6.46
C ILE A 183 10.93 19.36 -6.89
N LYS A 184 11.64 18.79 -7.88
CA LYS A 184 12.73 19.48 -8.58
C LYS A 184 12.19 20.80 -9.18
N ALA A 185 12.96 21.87 -8.99
CA ALA A 185 12.57 23.23 -9.35
C ALA A 185 12.26 23.36 -10.84
#